data_AF-A0A2V7MXT5-F1
#
_entry.id   AF-A0A2V7MXT5-F1
#
_cell.length_a   1.000
_cell.length_b   1.000
_cell.length_c   1.000
_cell.angle_alpha   90.00
_cell.angle_beta   90.00
_cell.angle_gamma   90.00
#
_symmetry.space_group_name_H-M   'P 1'
#
loop_
_entity.id
_entity.type
_entity.pdbx_description
1 polymer ?
#
loop_
_entity_poly.entity_id
_entity_poly.type
_entity_poly.pdbx_seq_one_letter_code
_entity_poly.pdbx_strand_id
1 'polypeptide(L)'
;FLQNHDTQHDCGISYRDGNVFRVANVWMLAQPYAYPSILSSYAFDCPAGNMMGPPSDAAGNTNTVTCASSFETATIGQWVCEHRDPYIRGMVSFRKLVAGTDVNHWWDDGANAIAFSRGDKGFVAISREGVAVDTMIMTGMPPGTYCDILTGGLAAGGTSCVGATVVVDSTHALPLHLGPQAAIAIDAMTRRS
;
A
#
# COMPACT_ATOMS: atom_id res chain seq x y z
N PHE A 1 11.68 -1.99 -7.38
CA PHE A 1 11.08 -0.64 -7.26
C PHE A 1 10.00 -0.54 -8.33
N LEU A 2 9.01 0.34 -8.15
CA LEU A 2 8.00 0.62 -9.19
C LEU A 2 8.45 1.72 -10.16
N GLN A 3 9.14 2.70 -9.60
CA GLN A 3 9.71 3.84 -10.30
C GLN A 3 11.03 4.23 -9.61
N ASN A 4 11.91 4.89 -10.34
CA ASN A 4 13.05 5.63 -9.80
C ASN A 4 12.96 7.10 -10.23
N HIS A 5 13.96 7.91 -9.86
CA HIS A 5 14.02 9.33 -10.22
C HIS A 5 13.99 9.60 -11.73
N ASP A 6 14.50 8.69 -12.57
CA ASP A 6 14.49 8.85 -14.03
C ASP A 6 13.12 8.48 -14.62
N THR A 7 12.62 7.28 -14.33
CA THR A 7 11.36 6.79 -14.90
C THR A 7 10.14 7.59 -14.45
N GLN A 8 10.21 8.23 -13.27
CA GLN A 8 9.16 9.15 -12.81
C GLN A 8 9.12 10.44 -13.67
N HIS A 9 10.27 10.85 -14.21
CA HIS A 9 10.38 11.96 -15.15
C HIS A 9 9.99 11.52 -16.57
N ASP A 10 10.06 10.23 -16.92
CA ASP A 10 9.48 9.71 -18.17
C ASP A 10 7.95 9.49 -18.11
N CYS A 11 7.27 10.12 -17.14
CA CYS A 11 5.83 10.01 -16.89
C CYS A 11 5.33 8.56 -16.67
N GLY A 12 6.15 7.69 -16.07
CA GLY A 12 5.71 6.39 -15.57
C GLY A 12 4.75 6.48 -14.37
N ILE A 13 4.32 5.32 -13.88
CA ILE A 13 3.43 5.22 -12.70
C ILE A 13 4.07 5.90 -11.49
N SER A 14 3.33 6.80 -10.84
CA SER A 14 3.83 7.69 -9.80
C SER A 14 2.73 8.09 -8.81
N TYR A 15 3.06 8.96 -7.84
CA TYR A 15 2.06 9.53 -6.93
C TYR A 15 0.87 10.19 -7.66
N ARG A 16 1.05 10.66 -8.90
CA ARG A 16 -0.01 11.26 -9.72
C ARG A 16 -1.13 10.29 -10.06
N ASP A 17 -0.87 8.98 -9.96
CA ASP A 17 -1.87 7.92 -10.20
C ASP A 17 -2.66 7.53 -8.93
N GLY A 18 -2.44 8.23 -7.81
CA GLY A 18 -3.23 8.08 -6.58
C GLY A 18 -3.34 6.63 -6.10
N ASN A 19 -4.56 6.11 -6.03
CA ASN A 19 -4.82 4.74 -5.56
C ASN A 19 -4.17 3.66 -6.43
N VAL A 20 -4.03 3.88 -7.74
CA VAL A 20 -3.34 2.92 -8.62
C VAL A 20 -1.88 2.74 -8.17
N PHE A 21 -1.21 3.82 -7.79
CA PHE A 21 0.14 3.76 -7.26
C PHE A 21 0.21 3.16 -5.85
N ARG A 22 -0.80 3.42 -5.00
CA ARG A 22 -0.89 2.77 -3.69
C ARG A 22 -0.99 1.25 -3.82
N VAL A 23 -1.93 0.73 -4.63
CA VAL A 23 -2.11 -0.71 -4.78
C VAL A 23 -0.92 -1.39 -5.48
N ALA A 24 -0.24 -0.68 -6.38
CA ALA A 24 1.02 -1.17 -6.95
C ALA A 24 2.13 -1.32 -5.88
N ASN A 25 2.21 -0.39 -4.93
CA ASN A 25 3.16 -0.51 -3.81
C ASN A 25 2.76 -1.63 -2.85
N VAL A 26 1.47 -1.81 -2.58
CA VAL A 26 0.96 -2.95 -1.80
C VAL A 26 1.41 -4.26 -2.44
N TRP A 27 1.21 -4.42 -3.76
CA TRP A 27 1.69 -5.59 -4.49
C TRP A 27 3.21 -5.78 -4.35
N MET A 28 4.02 -4.77 -4.67
CA MET A 28 5.48 -4.86 -4.59
C MET A 28 5.97 -5.27 -3.19
N LEU A 29 5.37 -4.72 -2.14
CA LEU A 29 5.80 -4.96 -0.76
C LEU A 29 5.31 -6.31 -0.22
N ALA A 30 4.16 -6.80 -0.70
CA ALA A 30 3.60 -8.10 -0.34
C ALA A 30 4.35 -9.29 -0.96
N GLN A 31 5.00 -9.11 -2.11
CA GLN A 31 5.73 -10.19 -2.80
C GLN A 31 7.04 -10.59 -2.10
N PRO A 32 7.40 -11.88 -2.01
CA PRO A 32 8.69 -12.31 -1.41
C PRO A 32 9.91 -11.93 -2.27
N TYR A 33 9.69 -11.52 -3.52
CA TYR A 33 10.76 -11.25 -4.49
C TYR A 33 11.64 -10.06 -4.08
N ALA A 34 12.96 -10.31 -4.09
CA ALA A 34 14.04 -9.33 -4.03
C ALA A 34 13.97 -8.31 -2.87
N TYR A 35 14.73 -7.22 -3.00
CA TYR A 35 14.78 -6.11 -2.05
C TYR A 35 14.09 -4.88 -2.65
N PRO A 36 12.85 -4.53 -2.22
CA PRO A 36 12.13 -3.41 -2.78
C PRO A 36 12.74 -2.09 -2.32
N SER A 37 12.68 -1.10 -3.19
CA SER A 37 13.02 0.29 -2.90
C SER A 37 11.79 1.13 -3.22
N ILE A 38 11.46 2.04 -2.29
CA ILE A 38 10.37 3.00 -2.39
C ILE A 38 11.00 4.35 -2.73
N LEU A 39 10.62 4.92 -3.87
CA LEU A 39 10.97 6.29 -4.20
C LEU A 39 10.20 7.24 -3.29
N SER A 40 10.88 8.26 -2.77
CA SER A 40 10.24 9.41 -2.12
C SER A 40 10.65 10.67 -2.88
N SER A 41 9.68 11.34 -3.50
CA SER A 41 9.90 12.39 -4.48
C SER A 41 9.41 13.76 -4.00
N TYR A 42 9.49 14.73 -4.90
CA TYR A 42 8.85 16.04 -4.81
C TYR A 42 7.90 16.22 -5.98
N ALA A 43 6.95 17.15 -5.84
CA ALA A 43 5.92 17.33 -6.84
C ALA A 43 6.41 18.21 -8.01
N PHE A 44 6.17 17.75 -9.23
CA PHE A 44 6.47 18.44 -10.48
C PHE A 44 5.46 18.04 -11.56
N ASP A 45 5.30 18.89 -12.57
CA ASP A 45 4.47 18.61 -13.74
C ASP A 45 5.18 17.66 -14.71
N CYS A 46 4.48 16.63 -15.20
CA CYS A 46 5.01 15.75 -16.24
C CYS A 46 4.19 15.96 -17.53
N PRO A 47 4.81 16.20 -18.70
CA PRO A 47 6.26 16.27 -18.94
C PRO A 47 6.86 17.68 -18.78
N ALA A 48 6.05 18.72 -18.59
CA ALA A 48 6.49 20.12 -18.69
C ALA A 48 7.56 20.50 -17.65
N GLY A 49 7.57 19.84 -16.50
CA GLY A 49 8.48 20.08 -15.37
C GLY A 49 9.55 19.01 -15.19
N ASN A 50 9.80 18.14 -16.17
CA ASN A 50 10.79 17.04 -16.06
C ASN A 50 12.24 17.52 -15.88
N MET A 51 12.54 18.77 -16.21
CA MET A 51 13.87 19.35 -16.02
C MET A 51 13.98 20.16 -14.73
N MET A 52 12.90 20.27 -13.96
CA MET A 52 12.89 21.04 -12.71
C MET A 52 13.63 20.28 -11.62
N GLY A 53 14.41 21.02 -10.84
CA GLY A 53 15.03 20.49 -9.62
C GLY A 53 14.04 20.37 -8.46
N PRO A 54 14.51 19.96 -7.27
CA PRO A 54 13.67 19.90 -6.08
C PRO A 54 13.15 21.30 -5.69
N PRO A 55 12.14 21.39 -4.80
CA PRO A 55 11.67 22.67 -4.27
C PRO A 55 12.84 23.50 -3.74
N SER A 56 13.02 24.72 -4.26
CA SER A 56 14.14 25.60 -3.92
C SER A 56 13.71 27.04 -3.66
N ASP A 57 14.54 27.79 -2.94
CA ASP A 57 14.40 29.24 -2.75
C ASP A 57 14.95 30.03 -3.95
N ALA A 58 14.83 31.36 -3.91
CA ALA A 58 15.32 32.25 -4.98
C ALA A 58 16.85 32.27 -5.12
N ALA A 59 17.59 31.77 -4.13
CA ALA A 59 19.04 31.63 -4.15
C ALA A 59 19.49 30.24 -4.66
N GLY A 60 18.54 29.33 -4.95
CA GLY A 60 18.81 27.98 -5.43
C GLY A 60 19.06 26.95 -4.32
N ASN A 61 18.85 27.30 -3.05
CA ASN A 61 18.94 26.33 -1.95
C ASN A 61 17.69 25.46 -1.91
N THR A 62 17.85 24.17 -1.63
CA THR A 62 16.71 23.26 -1.44
C THR A 62 15.91 23.62 -0.19
N ASN A 63 14.59 23.72 -0.34
CA ASN A 63 13.67 24.05 0.73
C ASN A 63 13.58 22.93 1.77
N THR A 64 13.25 23.30 3.01
CA THR A 64 12.94 22.36 4.10
C THR A 64 11.82 21.40 3.70
N VAL A 65 11.94 20.13 4.14
CA VAL A 65 10.94 19.09 3.86
C VAL A 65 9.63 19.39 4.58
N THR A 66 8.62 19.78 3.80
CA THR A 66 7.21 19.79 4.19
C THR A 66 6.45 18.86 3.25
N CYS A 67 5.96 17.75 3.79
CA CYS A 67 5.26 16.74 3.01
C CYS A 67 3.85 17.21 2.63
N ALA A 68 3.43 16.89 1.41
CA ALA A 68 2.02 16.94 1.02
C ALA A 68 1.16 16.08 1.96
N SER A 69 -0.09 16.48 2.18
CA SER A 69 -1.03 15.73 3.02
C SER A 69 -1.43 14.37 2.43
N SER A 70 -1.47 14.29 1.10
CA SER A 70 -1.71 13.06 0.34
C SER A 70 -1.20 13.21 -1.10
N PHE A 71 -1.18 12.11 -1.84
CA PHE A 71 -0.85 12.09 -3.27
C PHE A 71 -1.75 12.99 -4.11
N GLU A 72 -3.05 12.99 -3.83
CA GLU A 72 -4.08 13.75 -4.53
C GLU A 72 -3.92 15.27 -4.35
N THR A 73 -3.32 15.69 -3.23
CA THR A 73 -3.13 17.10 -2.87
C THR A 73 -1.71 17.60 -3.11
N ALA A 74 -0.81 16.74 -3.59
CA ALA A 74 0.58 17.10 -3.82
C ALA A 74 0.69 18.10 -4.97
N THR A 75 1.25 19.27 -4.69
CA THR A 75 1.38 20.37 -5.65
C THR A 75 2.83 20.83 -5.77
N ILE A 76 3.17 21.43 -6.91
CA ILE A 76 4.54 21.91 -7.21
C ILE A 76 5.07 22.76 -6.05
N GLY A 77 6.32 22.48 -5.66
CA GLY A 77 6.96 23.11 -4.50
C GLY A 77 6.82 22.34 -3.19
N GLN A 78 6.07 21.24 -3.18
CA GLN A 78 5.96 20.33 -2.03
C GLN A 78 6.78 19.06 -2.20
N TRP A 79 7.11 18.44 -1.07
CA TRP A 79 7.65 17.08 -1.02
C TRP A 79 6.49 16.08 -1.02
N VAL A 80 6.54 15.05 -1.85
CA VAL A 80 5.43 14.08 -1.96
C VAL A 80 5.43 13.13 -0.76
N CYS A 81 6.60 12.68 -0.33
CA CYS A 81 6.78 11.82 0.85
C CYS A 81 6.00 10.49 0.78
N GLU A 82 6.09 9.77 -0.34
CA GLU A 82 5.44 8.47 -0.56
C GLU A 82 5.70 7.46 0.55
N HIS A 83 6.91 7.45 1.11
CA HIS A 83 7.27 6.60 2.24
C HIS A 83 6.42 6.83 3.51
N ARG A 84 5.66 7.93 3.59
CA ARG A 84 4.76 8.26 4.71
C ARG A 84 3.29 7.96 4.43
N ASP A 85 2.93 7.66 3.18
CA ASP A 85 1.56 7.27 2.85
C ASP A 85 1.17 6.03 3.68
N PRO A 86 -0.03 6.01 4.29
CA PRO A 86 -0.43 4.92 5.18
C PRO A 86 -0.35 3.53 4.54
N TYR A 87 -0.68 3.39 3.24
CA TYR A 87 -0.61 2.11 2.56
C TYR A 87 0.84 1.65 2.46
N ILE A 88 1.73 2.55 2.06
CA ILE A 88 3.15 2.25 1.86
C ILE A 88 3.83 1.97 3.19
N ARG A 89 3.66 2.84 4.19
CA ARG A 89 4.22 2.66 5.54
C ARG A 89 3.73 1.36 6.20
N GLY A 90 2.42 1.10 6.09
CA GLY A 90 1.80 -0.12 6.58
C GLY A 90 2.43 -1.36 5.95
N MET A 91 2.57 -1.35 4.63
CA MET A 91 3.12 -2.49 3.89
C MET A 91 4.63 -2.70 4.08
N VAL A 92 5.39 -1.67 4.46
CA VAL A 92 6.79 -1.85 4.91
C VAL A 92 6.82 -2.69 6.20
N SER A 93 5.90 -2.44 7.13
CA SER A 93 5.80 -3.22 8.37
C SER A 93 5.32 -4.64 8.09
N PHE A 94 4.29 -4.79 7.25
CA PHE A 94 3.82 -6.09 6.76
C PHE A 94 4.97 -6.91 6.17
N ARG A 95 5.72 -6.34 5.20
CA ARG A 95 6.84 -7.03 4.53
C ARG A 95 7.86 -7.57 5.53
N LYS A 96 8.22 -6.76 6.54
CA LYS A 96 9.17 -7.16 7.58
C LYS A 96 8.65 -8.36 8.38
N LEU A 97 7.37 -8.34 8.74
CA LEU A 97 6.74 -9.38 9.54
C LEU A 97 6.64 -10.71 8.76
N VAL A 98 6.26 -10.65 7.49
CA VAL A 98 6.09 -11.84 6.64
C VAL A 98 7.40 -12.28 5.95
N ALA A 99 8.56 -11.76 6.37
CA ALA A 99 9.84 -12.17 5.81
C ALA A 99 10.07 -13.68 5.99
N GLY A 100 10.58 -14.33 4.93
CA GLY A 100 10.89 -15.76 4.92
C GLY A 100 9.69 -16.70 4.69
N THR A 101 8.49 -16.19 4.42
CA THR A 101 7.34 -17.01 4.03
C THR A 101 7.12 -17.02 2.51
N ASP A 102 6.51 -18.07 1.99
CA ASP A 102 6.13 -18.14 0.57
C ASP A 102 4.77 -17.48 0.33
N VAL A 103 4.38 -17.36 -0.94
CA VAL A 103 3.00 -17.01 -1.31
C VAL A 103 2.14 -18.26 -1.22
N ASN A 104 1.02 -18.18 -0.49
CA ASN A 104 0.05 -19.25 -0.31
C ASN A 104 -1.37 -18.73 -0.57
N HIS A 105 -2.34 -19.66 -0.63
CA HIS A 105 -3.77 -19.34 -0.78
C HIS A 105 -4.06 -18.31 -1.88
N TRP A 106 -3.41 -18.49 -3.03
CA TRP A 106 -3.64 -17.62 -4.18
C TRP A 106 -5.09 -17.72 -4.65
N TRP A 107 -5.68 -16.57 -4.92
CA TRP A 107 -6.97 -16.40 -5.56
C TRP A 107 -6.89 -15.23 -6.54
N ASP A 108 -7.62 -15.36 -7.64
CA ASP A 108 -7.92 -14.28 -8.57
C ASP A 108 -9.35 -14.45 -9.10
N ASP A 109 -9.94 -13.36 -9.58
CA ASP A 109 -11.28 -13.36 -10.20
C ASP A 109 -11.24 -13.65 -11.71
N GLY A 110 -10.08 -14.02 -12.26
CA GLY A 110 -9.85 -14.11 -13.70
C GLY A 110 -9.71 -12.75 -14.41
N ALA A 111 -9.69 -11.64 -13.66
CA ALA A 111 -9.58 -10.28 -14.17
C ALA A 111 -8.52 -9.48 -13.37
N ASN A 112 -8.92 -8.43 -12.64
CA ASN A 112 -8.01 -7.50 -11.99
C ASN A 112 -8.16 -7.48 -10.46
N ALA A 113 -8.77 -8.51 -9.86
CA ALA A 113 -8.75 -8.72 -8.42
C ALA A 113 -7.94 -9.97 -8.05
N ILE A 114 -7.09 -9.83 -7.04
CA ILE A 114 -6.23 -10.90 -6.53
C ILE A 114 -6.22 -10.91 -5.01
N ALA A 115 -5.98 -12.07 -4.42
CA ALA A 115 -5.75 -12.24 -3.01
C ALA A 115 -4.76 -13.38 -2.75
N PHE A 116 -3.96 -13.25 -1.70
CA PHE A 116 -3.02 -14.29 -1.29
C PHE A 116 -2.53 -14.05 0.14
N SER A 117 -2.01 -15.10 0.75
CA SER A 117 -1.29 -15.01 2.01
C SER A 117 0.20 -15.22 1.87
N ARG A 118 0.91 -14.82 2.92
CA ARG A 118 2.34 -14.98 3.10
C ARG A 118 2.58 -15.91 4.29
N GLY A 119 2.41 -17.21 4.06
CA GLY A 119 2.25 -18.20 5.14
C GLY A 119 0.98 -17.96 5.95
N ASP A 120 1.04 -18.20 7.24
CA ASP A 120 0.00 -17.88 8.24
C ASP A 120 0.20 -16.51 8.90
N LYS A 121 1.18 -15.73 8.41
CA LYS A 121 1.62 -14.48 9.03
C LYS A 121 0.93 -13.24 8.51
N GLY A 122 0.44 -13.27 7.27
CA GLY A 122 -0.23 -12.12 6.68
C GLY A 122 -1.00 -12.46 5.42
N PHE A 123 -2.01 -11.65 5.13
CA PHE A 123 -2.90 -11.79 3.98
C PHE A 123 -3.11 -10.44 3.33
N VAL A 124 -3.17 -10.42 1.99
CA VAL A 124 -3.40 -9.23 1.19
C VAL A 124 -4.44 -9.55 0.12
N ALA A 125 -5.37 -8.63 -0.10
CA ALA A 125 -6.20 -8.62 -1.29
C ALA A 125 -6.14 -7.25 -1.97
N ILE A 126 -6.12 -7.25 -3.30
CA ILE A 126 -5.91 -6.08 -4.14
C ILE A 126 -6.90 -6.14 -5.29
N SER A 127 -7.57 -5.03 -5.57
CA SER A 127 -8.40 -4.87 -6.75
C SER A 127 -7.94 -3.68 -7.57
N ARG A 128 -7.83 -3.87 -8.89
CA ARG A 128 -7.71 -2.81 -9.91
C ARG A 128 -9.01 -2.64 -10.70
N GLU A 129 -10.08 -3.31 -10.28
CA GLU A 129 -11.40 -3.22 -10.88
C GLU A 129 -11.99 -1.81 -10.76
N GLY A 130 -12.86 -1.47 -11.71
CA GLY A 130 -13.67 -0.24 -11.67
C GLY A 130 -14.92 -0.37 -10.78
N VAL A 131 -15.20 -1.56 -10.26
CA VAL A 131 -16.34 -1.90 -9.41
C VAL A 131 -15.89 -2.56 -8.11
N ALA A 132 -16.80 -2.68 -7.15
CA ALA A 132 -16.54 -3.40 -5.92
C ALA A 132 -16.40 -4.91 -6.17
N VAL A 133 -15.58 -5.56 -5.34
CA VAL A 133 -15.38 -7.02 -5.34
C VAL A 133 -15.86 -7.54 -4.00
N ASP A 134 -16.90 -8.37 -4.05
CA ASP A 134 -17.54 -9.01 -2.90
C ASP A 134 -17.49 -10.52 -3.07
N THR A 135 -16.74 -11.22 -2.22
CA THR A 135 -16.58 -12.68 -2.31
C THR A 135 -16.09 -13.28 -1.00
N MET A 136 -16.01 -14.61 -0.94
CA MET A 136 -15.49 -15.34 0.20
C MET A 136 -14.10 -15.90 -0.14
N ILE A 137 -13.06 -15.51 0.61
CA ILE A 137 -11.67 -15.89 0.33
C ILE A 137 -11.10 -16.75 1.43
N MET A 138 -10.48 -17.87 1.05
CA MET A 138 -9.62 -18.66 1.94
C MET A 138 -8.30 -17.94 2.16
N THR A 139 -7.96 -17.65 3.42
CA THR A 139 -6.81 -16.79 3.75
C THR A 139 -5.62 -17.61 4.23
N GLY A 140 -5.87 -18.71 4.95
CA GLY A 140 -4.86 -19.42 5.72
C GLY A 140 -4.46 -18.72 7.03
N MET A 141 -5.03 -17.55 7.33
CA MET A 141 -4.83 -16.86 8.59
C MET A 141 -5.60 -17.58 9.72
N PRO A 142 -5.10 -17.58 10.96
CA PRO A 142 -5.87 -18.08 12.10
C PRO A 142 -7.21 -17.35 12.27
N PRO A 143 -8.25 -18.00 12.82
CA PRO A 143 -9.51 -17.33 13.11
C PRO A 143 -9.30 -16.15 14.07
N GLY A 144 -10.04 -15.06 13.85
CA GLY A 144 -9.96 -13.87 14.70
C GLY A 144 -10.41 -12.60 14.00
N THR A 145 -10.47 -11.51 14.76
CA THR A 145 -10.70 -10.16 14.22
C THR A 145 -9.36 -9.48 14.01
N TYR A 146 -9.13 -8.97 12.81
CA TYR A 146 -7.90 -8.30 12.41
C TYR A 146 -8.18 -6.86 12.04
N CYS A 147 -7.24 -5.97 12.34
CA CYS A 147 -7.26 -4.60 11.86
C CYS A 147 -6.55 -4.50 10.50
N ASP A 148 -7.18 -3.82 9.55
CA ASP A 148 -6.55 -3.51 8.27
C ASP A 148 -5.41 -2.51 8.46
N ILE A 149 -4.22 -2.92 8.07
CA ILE A 149 -2.98 -2.16 8.19
C ILE A 149 -3.04 -0.89 7.31
N LEU A 150 -3.73 -0.95 6.17
CA LEU A 150 -3.76 0.12 5.17
C LEU A 150 -4.62 1.31 5.63
N THR A 151 -5.65 1.06 6.44
CA THR A 151 -6.55 2.09 6.99
C THR A 151 -6.23 2.49 8.43
N GLY A 152 -5.11 2.01 9.00
CA GLY A 152 -4.57 2.51 10.27
C GLY A 152 -4.13 1.44 11.27
N GLY A 153 -4.48 0.17 11.03
CA GLY A 153 -4.04 -0.95 11.84
C GLY A 153 -4.60 -0.92 13.27
N LEU A 154 -3.84 -1.55 14.18
CA LEU A 154 -4.21 -1.68 15.59
C LEU A 154 -3.97 -0.36 16.33
N ALA A 155 -4.97 0.09 17.09
CA ALA A 155 -4.88 1.30 17.89
C ALA A 155 -3.89 1.14 19.06
N ALA A 156 -3.42 2.28 19.59
CA ALA A 156 -2.64 2.29 20.81
C ALA A 156 -3.43 1.61 21.95
N GLY A 157 -2.82 0.59 22.58
CA GLY A 157 -3.47 -0.24 23.61
C GLY A 157 -3.95 -1.61 23.12
N GLY A 158 -3.95 -1.87 21.80
CA GLY A 158 -4.04 -3.23 21.26
C GLY A 158 -5.44 -3.85 21.21
N THR A 159 -6.49 -3.14 21.60
CA THR A 159 -7.85 -3.71 21.75
C THR A 159 -8.85 -3.29 20.68
N SER A 160 -8.53 -2.28 19.87
CA SER A 160 -9.38 -1.74 18.80
C SER A 160 -8.58 -1.42 17.54
N CYS A 161 -9.28 -1.27 16.42
CA CYS A 161 -8.68 -0.84 15.16
C CYS A 161 -8.87 0.65 14.96
N VAL A 162 -7.87 1.31 14.38
CA VAL A 162 -7.99 2.71 13.95
C VAL A 162 -8.87 2.81 12.70
N GLY A 163 -8.69 1.85 11.78
CA GLY A 163 -9.41 1.77 10.51
C GLY A 163 -10.37 0.57 10.44
N ALA A 164 -10.43 -0.03 9.25
CA ALA A 164 -11.30 -1.15 8.97
C ALA A 164 -10.91 -2.42 9.76
N THR A 165 -11.90 -3.26 9.99
CA THR A 165 -11.76 -4.58 10.62
C THR A 165 -12.19 -5.67 9.66
N VAL A 166 -11.52 -6.82 9.70
CA VAL A 166 -12.01 -8.05 9.06
C VAL A 166 -12.03 -9.21 10.03
N VAL A 167 -12.93 -10.16 9.77
CA VAL A 167 -13.08 -11.37 10.58
C VAL A 167 -12.69 -12.55 9.72
N VAL A 168 -11.70 -13.31 10.20
CA VAL A 168 -11.36 -14.62 9.68
C VAL A 168 -12.12 -15.66 10.51
N ASP A 169 -12.95 -16.46 9.85
CA ASP A 169 -13.79 -17.45 10.51
C ASP A 169 -13.03 -18.74 10.87
N SER A 170 -13.72 -19.69 11.51
CA SER A 170 -13.14 -20.98 11.91
C SER A 170 -12.72 -21.89 10.75
N THR A 171 -13.14 -21.58 9.52
CA THR A 171 -12.72 -22.27 8.30
C THR A 171 -11.53 -21.57 7.65
N HIS A 172 -10.96 -20.53 8.28
CA HIS A 172 -9.86 -19.71 7.76
C HIS A 172 -10.25 -18.84 6.56
N ALA A 173 -11.54 -18.57 6.39
CA ALA A 173 -12.06 -17.73 5.32
C ALA A 173 -12.43 -16.33 5.85
N LEU A 174 -12.37 -15.31 4.99
CA LEU A 174 -12.91 -13.97 5.28
C LEU A 174 -13.87 -13.49 4.18
N PRO A 175 -14.98 -12.81 4.53
CA PRO A 175 -15.83 -12.12 3.56
C PRO A 175 -15.07 -10.88 3.09
N LEU A 176 -14.60 -10.93 1.85
CA LEU A 176 -13.83 -9.86 1.23
C LEU A 176 -14.80 -8.84 0.66
N HIS A 177 -14.62 -7.59 1.06
CA HIS A 177 -15.28 -6.42 0.48
C HIS A 177 -14.19 -5.42 0.08
N LEU A 178 -13.94 -5.28 -1.23
CA LEU A 178 -13.01 -4.27 -1.76
C LEU A 178 -13.77 -3.29 -2.64
N GLY A 179 -13.57 -1.99 -2.39
CA GLY A 179 -14.01 -0.97 -3.34
C GLY A 179 -13.18 -0.97 -4.63
N PRO A 180 -13.58 -0.17 -5.63
CA PRO A 180 -12.78 0.03 -6.84
C PRO A 180 -11.37 0.52 -6.52
N GLN A 181 -10.36 -0.06 -7.18
CA GLN A 181 -8.95 0.32 -7.02
C GLN A 181 -8.46 0.31 -5.55
N ALA A 182 -8.98 -0.60 -4.72
CA ALA A 182 -8.66 -0.68 -3.30
C ALA A 182 -7.81 -1.91 -2.97
N ALA A 183 -7.27 -1.92 -1.76
CA ALA A 183 -6.62 -3.09 -1.19
C ALA A 183 -6.96 -3.20 0.30
N ILE A 184 -6.72 -4.39 0.85
CA ILE A 184 -6.71 -4.65 2.29
C ILE A 184 -5.47 -5.48 2.63
N ALA A 185 -4.87 -5.23 3.79
CA ALA A 185 -3.79 -6.06 4.30
C ALA A 185 -3.93 -6.29 5.81
N ILE A 186 -3.82 -7.54 6.23
CA ILE A 186 -3.82 -7.93 7.65
C ILE A 186 -2.61 -8.80 7.96
N ASP A 187 -2.13 -8.74 9.20
CA ASP A 187 -1.04 -9.58 9.65
C ASP A 187 -1.27 -10.12 11.07
N ALA A 188 -0.43 -11.06 11.50
CA ALA A 188 -0.54 -11.69 12.80
C ALA A 188 -0.48 -10.69 13.99
N MET A 189 0.15 -9.53 13.81
CA MET A 189 0.26 -8.49 14.83
C MET A 189 -0.94 -7.55 14.86
N THR A 190 -1.79 -7.54 13.81
CA THR A 190 -3.05 -6.79 13.81
C THR A 190 -4.25 -7.59 14.31
N ARG A 191 -4.06 -8.85 14.73
CA ARG A 191 -5.12 -9.64 15.37
C ARG A 191 -5.43 -9.08 16.75
N ARG A 192 -6.70 -8.75 16.98
CA ARG A 192 -7.20 -8.33 18.29
C ARG A 192 -7.18 -9.51 19.27
N SER A 193 -6.77 -9.22 20.50
CA SER A 193 -6.86 -10.13 21.65
C SER A 193 -8.30 -10.33 22.10
#